data_AF-A0A497AKX7-F1
#
_entry.id   AF-A0A497AKX7-F1
#
_cell.length_a   1.000
_cell.length_b   1.000
_cell.length_c   1.000
_cell.angle_alpha   90.00
_cell.angle_beta   90.00
_cell.angle_gamma   90.00
#
_symmetry.space_group_name_H-M   'P 1'
#
loop_
_entity.id
_entity.type
_entity.pdbx_description
1 polymer ?
#
loop_
_entity_poly.entity_id
_entity_poly.type
_entity_poly.pdbx_seq_one_letter_code
_entity_poly.pdbx_strand_id
1 'polypeptide(L)'
;MTMKAGLLWFDDDPDRTLEDKVLRAAKRYRRKYDRQPNLCFVHPAAFEGLPVGRQGNGKVRKAGQVEIRPGHSILPHHFWIGVDEESDSRAQSGSLVARVEAEGTKMTPERARQMVMELEGAQRRCART
;
A
#
# COMPACT_ATOMS: atom_id res chain seq x y z
N MET A 1 -2.44 3.90 14.99
CA MET A 1 -1.18 3.67 14.24
C MET A 1 -0.05 3.26 15.17
N THR A 2 0.14 1.94 15.31
CA THR A 2 1.20 1.34 16.13
C THR A 2 1.98 0.39 15.23
N MET A 3 3.28 0.58 15.09
CA MET A 3 4.15 -0.41 14.45
C MET A 3 4.54 -1.47 15.46
N LYS A 4 4.19 -2.74 15.22
CA LYS A 4 4.64 -3.86 16.07
C LYS A 4 6.06 -4.32 15.77
N ALA A 5 6.50 -4.22 14.52
CA ALA A 5 7.83 -4.65 14.09
C ALA A 5 8.35 -3.76 12.95
N GLY A 6 9.65 -3.49 12.97
CA GLY A 6 10.33 -2.63 11.99
C GLY A 6 11.80 -2.99 11.83
N LEU A 7 12.46 -2.32 10.90
CA LEU A 7 13.91 -2.32 10.74
C LEU A 7 14.44 -1.00 11.29
N LEU A 8 15.35 -1.08 12.26
CA LEU A 8 16.19 0.06 12.61
C LEU A 8 17.33 0.13 11.58
N TRP A 9 17.39 1.24 10.85
CA TRP A 9 18.38 1.53 9.84
C TRP A 9 19.21 2.74 10.25
N PHE A 10 20.51 2.71 9.97
CA PHE A 10 21.45 3.80 10.27
C PHE A 10 22.03 4.34 8.96
N ASP A 11 21.99 5.66 8.78
CA ASP A 11 22.59 6.37 7.64
C ASP A 11 23.02 7.78 8.06
N ASP A 12 24.30 7.93 8.38
CA ASP A 12 24.94 9.18 8.83
C ASP A 12 25.43 10.07 7.69
N ASP A 13 25.34 9.61 6.44
CA ASP A 13 25.90 10.31 5.29
C ASP A 13 25.29 11.71 5.12
N PRO A 14 26.06 12.80 5.29
CA PRO A 14 25.53 14.15 5.27
C PRO A 14 25.14 14.62 3.86
N ASP A 15 25.65 13.99 2.81
CA ASP A 15 25.41 14.38 1.41
C ASP A 15 24.06 13.85 0.89
N ARG A 16 23.42 12.94 1.63
CA ARG A 16 22.13 12.35 1.24
C ARG A 16 20.94 13.10 1.84
N THR A 17 19.94 13.33 1.00
CA THR A 17 18.65 13.85 1.45
C THR A 17 17.94 12.87 2.38
N LEU A 18 17.02 13.38 3.22
CA LEU A 18 16.22 12.54 4.11
C LEU A 18 15.43 11.49 3.31
N GLU A 19 14.83 11.91 2.20
CA GLU A 19 14.08 11.05 1.29
C GLU A 19 14.94 9.90 0.76
N ASP A 20 16.16 10.18 0.29
CA ASP A 20 17.05 9.15 -0.24
C ASP A 20 17.43 8.11 0.81
N LYS A 21 17.71 8.56 2.04
CA LYS A 21 17.98 7.67 3.17
C LYS A 21 16.80 6.75 3.46
N VAL A 22 15.59 7.31 3.45
CA VAL A 22 14.35 6.53 3.66
C VAL A 22 14.10 5.54 2.52
N LEU A 23 14.33 5.92 1.26
CA LEU A 23 14.19 5.01 0.13
C LEU A 23 15.19 3.85 0.18
N ARG A 24 16.42 4.11 0.61
CA ARG A 24 17.44 3.07 0.84
C ARG A 24 17.03 2.13 1.97
N ALA A 25 16.56 2.68 3.09
CA ALA A 25 16.02 1.89 4.19
C ALA A 25 14.84 1.02 3.71
N ALA A 26 13.96 1.57 2.86
CA ALA A 26 12.81 0.86 2.31
C ALA A 26 13.22 -0.31 1.41
N LYS A 27 14.21 -0.09 0.54
CA LYS A 27 14.80 -1.14 -0.30
C LYS A 27 15.41 -2.24 0.55
N ARG A 28 16.10 -1.90 1.64
CA ARG A 28 16.67 -2.89 2.57
C ARG A 28 15.58 -3.67 3.31
N TYR A 29 14.54 -2.99 3.81
CA TYR A 29 13.40 -3.60 4.47
C TYR A 29 12.72 -4.63 3.56
N ARG A 30 12.42 -4.25 2.30
CA ARG A 30 11.82 -5.14 1.32
C ARG A 30 12.68 -6.37 1.06
N ARG A 31 14.00 -6.21 0.92
CA ARG A 31 14.91 -7.35 0.74
C ARG A 31 14.98 -8.29 1.96
N LYS A 32 14.74 -7.78 3.16
CA LYS A 32 14.81 -8.57 4.40
C LYS A 32 13.51 -9.28 4.74
N TYR A 33 12.37 -8.61 4.53
CA TYR A 33 11.06 -9.08 4.99
C TYR A 33 10.08 -9.38 3.86
N ASP A 34 10.48 -9.18 2.60
CA ASP A 34 9.64 -9.33 1.39
C ASP A 34 8.31 -8.56 1.46
N ARG A 35 8.30 -7.46 2.22
CA ARG A 35 7.14 -6.60 2.41
C ARG A 35 7.47 -5.16 2.05
N GLN A 36 6.49 -4.46 1.50
CA GLN A 36 6.61 -3.06 1.16
C GLN A 36 6.35 -2.20 2.41
N PRO A 37 7.34 -1.45 2.91
CA PRO A 37 7.12 -0.56 4.04
C PRO A 37 6.28 0.66 3.61
N ASN A 38 5.48 1.19 4.52
CA ASN A 38 4.60 2.34 4.28
C ASN A 38 4.80 3.47 5.31
N LEU A 39 5.57 3.25 6.38
CA LEU A 39 5.79 4.24 7.43
C LEU A 39 7.25 4.17 7.93
N CYS A 40 7.79 5.34 8.29
CA CYS A 40 9.14 5.53 8.80
C CYS A 40 9.15 6.61 9.89
N PHE A 41 9.75 6.30 11.04
CA PHE A 41 10.00 7.27 12.10
C PHE A 41 11.45 7.73 12.10
N VAL A 42 11.64 9.04 12.25
CA VAL A 42 12.95 9.70 12.26
C VAL A 42 13.08 10.66 13.43
N HIS A 43 14.31 10.97 13.85
CA HIS A 43 14.55 11.98 14.87
C HIS A 43 14.03 13.37 14.40
N PRO A 44 13.37 14.18 15.26
CA PRO A 44 12.83 15.49 14.88
C PRO A 44 13.84 16.45 14.24
N ALA A 45 15.10 16.44 14.67
CA ALA A 45 16.13 17.31 14.06
C ALA A 45 16.40 16.98 12.58
N ALA A 46 16.28 15.71 12.17
CA ALA A 46 16.39 15.32 10.76
C ALA A 46 15.15 15.74 9.95
N PHE A 47 14.03 15.98 10.64
CA PHE A 47 12.77 16.43 10.06
C PHE A 47 12.72 17.96 9.88
N GLU A 48 13.36 18.72 10.79
CA GLU A 48 13.27 20.19 10.86
C GLU A 48 14.31 20.95 10.00
N GLY A 49 15.26 20.26 9.38
CA GLY A 49 16.37 20.87 8.63
C GLY A 49 16.14 21.22 7.15
N LEU A 50 14.92 21.12 6.59
CA LEU A 50 14.68 21.32 5.15
C LEU A 50 13.41 22.16 4.87
N PRO A 51 13.38 22.98 3.80
CA PRO A 51 12.29 23.91 3.52
C PRO A 51 10.93 23.20 3.41
N VAL A 52 9.97 23.71 4.18
CA VAL A 52 8.60 23.21 4.26
C VAL A 52 7.88 23.48 2.94
N GLY A 53 7.68 22.46 2.13
CA GLY A 53 6.76 22.51 1.00
C GLY A 53 5.33 22.74 1.49
N ARG A 54 4.67 23.78 0.96
CA ARG A 54 3.27 24.15 1.21
C ARG A 54 2.34 22.93 1.12
N GLN A 55 1.81 22.50 2.26
CA GLN A 55 0.40 22.63 2.64
C GLN A 55 0.05 21.63 3.76
N GLY A 56 -0.60 22.14 4.81
CA GLY A 56 -1.46 21.36 5.69
C GLY A 56 -0.87 21.04 7.07
N ASN A 57 -1.45 21.65 8.08
CA ASN A 57 -1.43 21.28 9.50
C ASN A 57 -0.96 19.83 9.80
N GLY A 58 0.24 19.69 10.36
CA GLY A 58 0.80 18.42 10.83
C GLY A 58 1.94 17.90 9.98
N LYS A 59 3.17 18.20 10.42
CA LYS A 59 4.50 17.74 9.98
C LYS A 59 4.57 16.27 9.48
N VAL A 60 4.06 15.96 8.29
CA VAL A 60 4.19 14.65 7.64
C VAL A 60 4.89 14.83 6.29
N ARG A 61 6.02 14.12 6.09
CA ARG A 61 6.73 14.07 4.80
C ARG A 61 6.47 12.73 4.12
N LYS A 62 6.64 12.66 2.80
CA LYS A 62 6.52 11.39 2.06
C LYS A 62 7.75 11.17 1.18
N ALA A 63 8.30 9.96 1.23
CA ALA A 63 9.31 9.48 0.30
C ALA A 63 8.71 8.31 -0.50
N GLY A 64 8.21 8.62 -1.70
CA GLY A 64 7.47 7.66 -2.51
C GLY A 64 6.19 7.20 -1.80
N GLN A 65 6.14 5.91 -1.46
CA GLN A 65 5.01 5.27 -0.74
C GLN A 65 5.20 5.22 0.78
N VAL A 66 6.33 5.71 1.29
CA VAL A 66 6.66 5.69 2.73
C VAL A 66 6.33 7.05 3.34
N GLU A 67 5.45 7.04 4.34
CA GLU A 67 5.17 8.19 5.18
C GLU A 67 6.28 8.38 6.22
N ILE A 68 6.78 9.61 6.36
CA ILE A 68 7.86 9.95 7.28
C ILE A 68 7.27 10.80 8.41
N ARG A 69 7.47 10.34 9.65
CA ARG A 69 7.01 11.01 10.86
C ARG A 69 8.14 11.26 11.85
N PRO A 70 8.11 12.37 12.61
CA PRO A 70 9.04 12.58 13.70
C PRO A 70 8.72 11.64 14.87
N GLY A 71 9.75 11.07 15.50
CA GLY A 71 9.65 10.24 16.70
C GLY A 71 10.76 10.59 17.69
N HIS A 72 10.40 11.08 18.87
CA HIS A 72 11.35 11.53 19.90
C HIS A 72 12.15 10.39 20.54
N SER A 73 11.69 9.14 20.38
CA SER A 73 12.40 7.93 20.84
C SER A 73 13.45 7.42 19.85
N ILE A 74 13.57 8.02 18.66
CA ILE A 74 14.51 7.59 17.62
C ILE A 74 15.77 8.45 17.70
N LEU A 75 16.94 7.82 17.75
CA LEU A 75 18.22 8.54 17.80
C LEU A 75 18.51 9.28 16.48
N PRO A 76 19.34 10.35 16.51
CA PRO A 76 19.85 10.98 15.29
C PRO A 76 20.47 9.96 14.32
N HIS A 77 20.30 10.20 13.01
CA HIS A 77 20.76 9.31 11.92
C HIS A 77 20.16 7.89 11.92
N HIS A 78 19.22 7.61 12.82
CA HIS A 78 18.49 6.37 12.86
C HIS A 78 17.09 6.55 12.25
N PHE A 79 16.66 5.50 11.56
CA PHE A 79 15.42 5.43 10.82
C PHE A 79 14.71 4.15 11.22
N TRP A 80 13.53 4.27 11.81
CA TRP A 80 12.70 3.11 12.12
C TRP A 80 11.65 2.92 11.03
N ILE A 81 11.89 1.97 10.13
CA ILE A 81 11.03 1.72 8.97
C ILE A 81 10.25 0.43 9.11
N GLY A 82 9.01 0.42 8.64
CA GLY A 82 8.15 -0.75 8.71
C GLY A 82 6.80 -0.57 8.06
N VAL A 83 5.86 -1.37 8.52
CA VAL A 83 4.48 -1.36 8.05
C VAL A 83 3.56 -0.95 9.20
N ASP A 84 2.76 0.08 8.99
CA ASP A 84 1.62 0.40 9.84
C ASP A 84 0.49 -0.58 9.55
N GLU A 85 0.13 -1.40 10.54
CA GLU A 85 -0.88 -2.46 10.40
C GLU A 85 -2.26 -1.91 10.05
N GLU A 86 -2.60 -0.72 10.56
CA GLU A 86 -3.86 -0.05 10.28
C GLU A 86 -3.95 0.38 8.81
N SER A 87 -2.85 0.92 8.28
CA SER A 87 -2.75 1.27 6.86
C SER A 87 -2.65 0.04 5.94
N ASP A 88 -1.99 -1.04 6.39
CA ASP A 88 -1.82 -2.28 5.62
C ASP A 88 -3.14 -3.07 5.51
N SER A 89 -3.88 -3.20 6.61
CA SER A 89 -5.20 -3.86 6.60
C SER A 89 -6.19 -3.16 5.67
N ARG A 90 -6.23 -1.81 5.68
CA ARG A 90 -7.07 -1.03 4.76
C ARG A 90 -6.65 -1.20 3.30
N ALA A 91 -5.34 -1.27 3.01
CA ALA A 91 -4.84 -1.51 1.66
C ALA A 91 -5.17 -2.93 1.16
N GLN A 92 -5.07 -3.94 2.04
CA GLN A 92 -5.42 -5.33 1.73
C GLN A 92 -6.91 -5.50 1.47
N SER A 93 -7.78 -4.87 2.28
CA SER A 93 -9.23 -4.88 2.03
C SER A 93 -9.59 -4.22 0.70
N GLY A 94 -8.99 -3.05 0.38
CA GLY A 94 -9.22 -2.39 -0.91
C GLY A 94 -8.77 -3.22 -2.11
N SER A 95 -7.63 -3.91 -1.99
CA SER A 95 -7.15 -4.83 -3.03
C SER A 95 -8.06 -6.04 -3.22
N LEU A 96 -8.57 -6.63 -2.13
CA LEU A 96 -9.53 -7.74 -2.20
C LEU A 96 -10.84 -7.30 -2.87
N VAL A 97 -11.38 -6.14 -2.50
CA VAL A 97 -12.59 -5.58 -3.14
C VAL A 97 -12.36 -5.33 -4.63
N ALA A 98 -11.24 -4.72 -5.01
CA ALA A 98 -10.92 -4.49 -6.42
C ALA A 98 -10.78 -5.80 -7.23
N ARG A 99 -10.26 -6.87 -6.62
CA ARG A 99 -10.18 -8.20 -7.26
C ARG A 99 -11.57 -8.82 -7.41
N VAL A 100 -12.42 -8.74 -6.38
CA VAL A 100 -13.81 -9.22 -6.44
C VAL A 100 -14.62 -8.46 -7.49
N GLU A 101 -14.44 -7.14 -7.61
CA GLU A 101 -15.12 -6.34 -8.63
C GLU A 101 -14.59 -6.60 -10.06
N ALA A 102 -13.30 -6.90 -10.21
CA ALA A 102 -12.72 -7.28 -11.49
C ALA A 102 -13.14 -8.69 -11.93
N GLU A 103 -13.31 -9.64 -11.00
CA GLU A 103 -13.79 -10.99 -11.26
C GLU A 103 -15.32 -11.06 -11.41
N GLY A 104 -16.05 -10.03 -10.95
CA GLY A 104 -17.49 -9.84 -11.13
C GLY A 104 -17.90 -9.44 -12.56
N THR A 105 -17.39 -10.12 -13.60
CA THR A 105 -17.82 -9.88 -14.98
C THR A 105 -19.14 -10.64 -15.30
N LYS A 106 -20.23 -9.98 -14.93
CA LYS A 106 -21.45 -9.71 -15.72
C LYS A 106 -22.02 -10.85 -16.57
N MET A 107 -23.17 -11.39 -16.13
CA MET A 107 -24.13 -12.08 -17.00
C MET A 107 -24.59 -11.09 -18.08
N THR A 108 -24.01 -11.18 -19.28
CA THR A 108 -24.37 -10.28 -20.38
C THR A 108 -25.79 -10.57 -20.88
N PRO A 109 -26.56 -9.57 -21.35
CA PRO A 109 -27.88 -9.78 -21.92
C PRO A 109 -27.87 -10.79 -23.08
N GLU A 110 -26.77 -10.89 -23.82
CA GLU A 110 -26.56 -11.91 -24.85
C GLU A 110 -26.47 -13.33 -24.29
N ARG A 111 -25.74 -13.53 -23.19
CA ARG A 111 -25.65 -14.85 -22.53
C ARG A 111 -27.02 -15.30 -21.99
N ALA A 112 -27.80 -14.37 -21.44
CA ALA A 112 -29.17 -14.65 -21.00
C ALA A 112 -30.08 -15.02 -22.19
N ARG A 113 -29.98 -14.29 -23.31
CA ARG A 113 -30.73 -14.60 -24.56
C ARG A 113 -30.33 -15.96 -25.15
N GLN A 114 -29.04 -16.30 -25.12
CA GLN A 114 -28.52 -17.57 -25.60
C GLN A 114 -29.11 -18.75 -24.81
N MET A 115 -29.15 -18.65 -23.47
CA MET A 115 -29.73 -19.70 -22.63
C MET A 115 -31.24 -19.89 -22.84
N VAL A 116 -31.99 -18.80 -23.04
CA VAL A 116 -33.43 -18.90 -23.34
C VAL A 116 -33.65 -19.63 -24.67
N MET A 117 -32.88 -19.31 -25.70
CA MET A 117 -32.97 -20.00 -27.00
C MET A 117 -32.59 -21.48 -26.92
N GLU A 118 -31.60 -21.84 -26.10
CA GLU A 118 -31.18 -23.23 -25.88
C GLU A 118 -32.24 -24.05 -25.12
N LEU A 119 -32.87 -23.45 -24.10
CA LEU A 119 -33.95 -24.07 -23.33
C LEU A 119 -35.22 -24.26 -24.16
N GLU A 120 -35.61 -23.26 -24.96
CA GLU A 120 -36.74 -23.40 -25.87
C GLU A 120 -36.44 -24.38 -27.02
N GLY A 121 -35.20 -24.43 -27.49
CA GLY A 121 -34.73 -25.43 -28.45
C GLY A 121 -34.78 -26.86 -27.90
N ALA A 122 -34.48 -27.04 -26.61
CA ALA A 122 -34.59 -28.33 -25.92
C ALA A 122 -36.05 -28.77 -25.74
N GLN A 123 -36.97 -27.86 -25.43
CA GLN A 123 -38.40 -28.14 -25.32
C GLN A 123 -39.02 -28.53 -26.67
N ARG A 124 -38.62 -27.87 -27.77
CA ARG A 124 -39.08 -28.20 -29.13
C ARG A 124 -38.64 -29.59 -29.61
N ARG A 125 -37.54 -30.13 -29.10
CA ARG A 125 -37.06 -31.50 -29.43
C ARG A 125 -37.84 -32.58 -28.68
N CYS A 126 -38.39 -32.29 -27.51
CA CYS A 126 -39.17 -33.26 -26.72
C CYS A 126 -40.61 -33.42 -27.23
N ALA A 127 -41.14 -32.46 -27.99
CA ALA A 127 -42.52 -32.48 -28.49
C ALA A 127 -42.71 -33.20 -29.84
N ARG A 128 -41.70 -33.92 -30.34
CA ARG A 128 -41.72 -34.61 -31.65
C ARG A 128 -41.51 -36.13 -31.57
N THR A 129 -41.67 -36.69 -30.36
CA THR A 129 -41.78 -38.14 -30.07
C THR A 129 -43.14 -38.39 -29.47
#